data_AF-A0A060C5X9-F1
#
_entry.id   AF-A0A060C5X9-F1
#
_cell.length_a   1.000
_cell.length_b   1.000
_cell.length_c   1.000
_cell.angle_alpha   90.00
_cell.angle_beta   90.00
_cell.angle_gamma   90.00
#
_symmetry.space_group_name_H-M   'P 1'
#
loop_
_entity.id
_entity.type
_entity.pdbx_description
1 polymer ?
#
loop_
_entity_poly.entity_id
_entity_poly.type
_entity_poly.pdbx_seq_one_letter_code
_entity_poly.pdbx_strand_id
1 'polypeptide(L)'
;EQAAAPDQNDDNAANANNDDDDDQIVVPERRSKAAPRGVVEFRSERWEQVYGKRIDDTIAALKSRGVPVLWVGLPPIRGTKSTANVQYLNDLFRAHAEKAGITFVDVWDGFVDEGGKYTTFGPDFEGQTRRLRSGDGVHFTKSGARKLAHYVERDLRRFMSNRAL
;
A
#
# COMPACT_ATOMS: atom_id res chain seq x y z
N GLU A 1 -13.24 -67.80 -37.18
CA GLU A 1 -13.85 -66.57 -37.73
C GLU A 1 -13.09 -66.25 -39.02
N GLN A 2 -13.70 -66.13 -40.20
CA GLN A 2 -14.74 -65.17 -40.62
C GLN A 2 -14.23 -63.74 -40.44
N ALA A 3 -13.75 -63.07 -41.50
CA ALA A 3 -14.53 -62.36 -42.52
C ALA A 3 -15.10 -61.01 -41.99
N ALA A 4 -15.08 -59.89 -42.71
CA ALA A 4 -14.73 -59.67 -44.12
C ALA A 4 -14.10 -58.28 -44.35
N ALA A 5 -13.39 -58.14 -45.48
CA ALA A 5 -13.20 -56.87 -46.18
C ALA A 5 -14.51 -56.54 -46.98
N PRO A 6 -14.62 -55.45 -47.78
CA PRO A 6 -13.63 -54.44 -48.15
C PRO A 6 -14.21 -53.00 -47.89
N ASP A 7 -14.04 -51.90 -48.64
CA ASP A 7 -13.39 -51.66 -49.95
C ASP A 7 -13.09 -50.15 -50.22
N GLN A 8 -12.47 -49.87 -51.38
CA GLN A 8 -12.75 -48.83 -52.40
C GLN A 8 -13.61 -47.57 -52.03
N ASN A 9 -13.33 -46.35 -52.54
CA ASN A 9 -12.34 -45.92 -53.54
C ASN A 9 -12.24 -44.36 -53.59
N ASP A 10 -11.58 -43.87 -54.65
CA ASP A 10 -11.77 -42.58 -55.32
C ASP A 10 -11.02 -41.36 -54.79
N ASP A 11 -9.85 -41.18 -55.41
CA ASP A 11 -9.10 -39.94 -55.51
C ASP A 11 -9.95 -38.75 -56.01
N ASN A 12 -9.74 -37.60 -55.36
CA ASN A 12 -9.44 -36.31 -56.01
C ASN A 12 -10.41 -35.75 -57.07
N ALA A 13 -11.15 -34.68 -56.72
CA ALA A 13 -11.17 -33.44 -57.51
C ALA A 13 -11.87 -32.25 -56.82
N ALA A 14 -11.49 -31.05 -57.28
CA ALA A 14 -12.31 -29.83 -57.31
C ALA A 14 -12.65 -29.12 -55.98
N ASN A 15 -11.63 -28.43 -55.45
CA ASN A 15 -11.72 -27.08 -54.90
C ASN A 15 -12.93 -26.25 -55.41
N ALA A 16 -13.72 -25.72 -54.47
CA ALA A 16 -14.68 -24.64 -54.71
C ALA A 16 -14.64 -23.64 -53.54
N ASN A 17 -13.66 -22.72 -53.63
CA ASN A 17 -13.58 -21.35 -53.09
C ASN A 17 -14.41 -20.97 -51.84
N ASN A 18 -13.66 -20.45 -50.87
CA ASN A 18 -14.05 -19.96 -49.53
C ASN A 18 -14.92 -18.68 -49.52
N ASP A 19 -15.00 -18.13 -48.28
CA ASP A 19 -15.35 -16.76 -47.88
C ASP A 19 -16.84 -16.63 -47.54
N ASP A 20 -17.29 -17.15 -46.39
CA ASP A 20 -17.04 -16.70 -45.00
C ASP A 20 -17.59 -15.30 -44.73
N ASP A 21 -18.79 -15.24 -44.14
CA ASP A 21 -19.38 -14.03 -43.59
C ASP A 21 -20.08 -14.35 -42.25
N ASP A 22 -19.96 -13.43 -41.30
CA ASP A 22 -20.51 -13.43 -39.92
C ASP A 22 -19.98 -14.49 -38.92
N ASP A 23 -18.81 -14.21 -38.33
CA ASP A 23 -18.45 -14.74 -37.00
C ASP A 23 -18.13 -13.58 -36.05
N GLN A 24 -19.12 -13.19 -35.24
CA GLN A 24 -19.05 -12.04 -34.35
C GLN A 24 -18.05 -12.30 -33.22
N ILE A 25 -17.03 -11.46 -33.10
CA ILE A 25 -16.06 -11.53 -32.00
C ILE A 25 -16.76 -11.18 -30.68
N VAL A 26 -17.30 -12.19 -30.01
CA VAL A 26 -17.84 -12.08 -28.66
C VAL A 26 -16.69 -11.78 -27.70
N VAL A 27 -16.47 -10.49 -27.43
CA VAL A 27 -15.55 -10.05 -26.38
C VAL A 27 -16.03 -10.64 -25.06
N PRO A 28 -15.27 -11.51 -24.37
CA PRO A 28 -15.71 -12.07 -23.12
C PRO A 28 -15.70 -10.96 -22.06
N GLU A 29 -16.90 -10.48 -21.75
CA GLU A 29 -17.14 -9.55 -20.65
C GLU A 29 -16.41 -10.05 -19.40
N ARG A 30 -15.47 -9.26 -18.88
CA ARG A 30 -14.72 -9.62 -17.67
C ARG A 30 -15.70 -9.67 -16.51
N ARG A 31 -16.29 -10.85 -16.28
CA ARG A 31 -17.10 -11.15 -15.10
C ARG A 31 -16.27 -10.86 -13.87
N SER A 32 -16.48 -9.67 -13.32
CA SER A 32 -16.03 -9.27 -12.00
C SER A 32 -16.75 -10.16 -11.00
N LYS A 33 -16.13 -11.30 -10.70
CA LYS A 33 -16.55 -12.18 -9.61
C LYS A 33 -16.63 -11.29 -8.37
N ALA A 34 -17.84 -10.97 -7.94
CA ALA A 34 -18.06 -10.19 -6.74
C ALA A 34 -17.34 -10.90 -5.60
N ALA A 35 -16.27 -10.28 -5.09
CA ALA A 35 -15.51 -10.86 -3.99
C ALA A 35 -16.47 -11.12 -2.83
N PRO A 36 -16.38 -12.29 -2.15
CA PRO A 36 -17.20 -12.53 -0.97
C PRO A 36 -16.96 -11.39 0.03
N ARG A 37 -18.02 -10.92 0.71
CA ARG A 37 -17.91 -9.87 1.73
C ARG A 37 -16.87 -10.31 2.79
N GLY A 38 -15.65 -9.78 2.71
CA GLY A 38 -14.57 -10.24 3.59
C GLY A 38 -13.23 -9.56 3.33
N VAL A 39 -12.68 -9.68 2.13
CA VAL A 39 -11.30 -9.20 1.85
C VAL A 39 -11.27 -8.40 0.54
N VAL A 40 -10.79 -7.17 0.63
CA VAL A 40 -10.38 -6.36 -0.54
C VAL A 40 -8.86 -6.41 -0.61
N GLU A 41 -8.30 -6.67 -1.80
CA GLU A 41 -6.87 -6.87 -1.98
C GLU A 41 -6.06 -5.60 -1.68
N PHE A 42 -5.04 -5.72 -0.83
CA PHE A 42 -4.16 -4.60 -0.47
C PHE A 42 -3.50 -4.00 -1.72
N ARG A 43 -3.53 -2.66 -1.84
CA ARG A 43 -3.10 -1.90 -3.04
C ARG A 43 -3.96 -2.05 -4.30
N SER A 44 -5.12 -2.72 -4.22
CA SER A 44 -6.15 -2.53 -5.25
C SER A 44 -6.81 -1.16 -5.09
N GLU A 45 -7.26 -0.58 -6.20
CA GLU A 45 -8.00 0.70 -6.21
C GLU A 45 -9.19 0.66 -5.23
N ARG A 46 -9.92 -0.46 -5.18
CA ARG A 46 -11.03 -0.63 -4.25
C ARG A 46 -10.59 -0.63 -2.79
N TRP A 47 -9.40 -1.13 -2.48
CA TRP A 47 -8.84 -1.08 -1.12
C TRP A 47 -8.42 0.34 -0.76
N GLU A 48 -7.80 1.07 -1.69
CA GLU A 48 -7.44 2.48 -1.52
C GLU A 48 -8.67 3.34 -1.22
N GLN A 49 -9.74 3.20 -2.00
CA GLN A 49 -11.01 3.89 -1.75
C GLN A 49 -11.57 3.61 -0.33
N VAL A 50 -11.55 2.35 0.11
CA VAL A 50 -12.07 1.95 1.44
C VAL A 50 -11.16 2.44 2.57
N TYR A 51 -9.84 2.35 2.40
CA TYR A 51 -8.87 2.72 3.44
C TYR A 51 -8.69 4.24 3.52
N GLY A 52 -8.61 4.92 2.37
CA GLY A 52 -8.65 6.38 2.26
C GLY A 52 -9.89 6.99 2.93
N LYS A 53 -11.08 6.41 2.72
CA LYS A 53 -12.28 6.85 3.45
C LYS A 53 -12.12 6.70 4.97
N ARG A 54 -11.52 5.61 5.46
CA ARG A 54 -11.27 5.42 6.91
C ARG A 54 -10.29 6.46 7.46
N ILE A 55 -9.29 6.86 6.68
CA ILE A 55 -8.36 7.95 7.04
C ILE A 55 -9.14 9.28 7.14
N ASP A 56 -9.90 9.64 6.09
CA ASP A 56 -10.74 10.85 6.07
C ASP A 56 -11.75 10.89 7.24
N ASP A 57 -12.47 9.79 7.49
CA ASP A 57 -13.43 9.66 8.59
C ASP A 57 -12.76 9.84 9.96
N THR A 58 -11.55 9.28 10.14
CA THR A 58 -10.78 9.40 11.39
C THR A 58 -10.33 10.84 11.62
N ILE A 59 -9.81 11.51 10.59
CA ILE A 59 -9.39 12.91 10.67
C ILE A 59 -10.60 13.81 10.96
N ALA A 60 -11.73 13.59 10.28
CA ALA A 60 -12.96 14.34 10.49
C ALA A 60 -13.50 14.18 11.92
N ALA A 61 -13.50 12.96 12.46
CA ALA A 61 -13.93 12.68 13.83
C ALA A 61 -13.09 13.45 14.86
N LEU A 62 -11.77 13.51 14.69
CA LEU A 62 -10.86 14.27 15.56
C LEU A 62 -11.06 15.79 15.40
N LYS A 63 -11.09 16.29 14.17
CA LYS A 63 -11.30 17.73 13.87
C LYS A 63 -12.64 18.25 14.40
N SER A 64 -13.68 17.41 14.46
CA SER A 64 -15.00 17.77 15.01
C SER A 64 -14.96 18.25 16.47
N ARG A 65 -13.88 17.96 17.20
CA ARG A 65 -13.66 18.42 18.58
C ARG A 65 -12.98 19.79 18.69
N GLY A 66 -12.68 20.46 17.57
CA GLY A 66 -12.02 21.76 17.55
C GLY A 66 -10.52 21.73 17.93
N VAL A 67 -9.94 20.55 18.10
CA VAL A 67 -8.54 20.36 18.48
C VAL A 67 -7.64 20.28 17.23
N PRO A 68 -6.36 20.70 17.35
CA PRO A 68 -5.34 20.37 16.36
C PRO A 68 -5.21 18.86 16.17
N VAL A 69 -4.96 18.43 14.94
CA VAL A 69 -4.68 17.04 14.59
C VAL A 69 -3.33 16.99 13.89
N LEU A 70 -2.45 16.11 14.36
CA LEU A 70 -1.19 15.79 13.71
C LEU A 70 -1.24 14.28 13.40
N TRP A 71 -0.97 13.90 12.15
CA TRP A 71 -0.90 12.50 11.75
C TRP A 71 0.57 12.06 11.71
N VAL A 72 0.97 11.13 12.57
CA VAL A 72 2.36 10.66 12.62
C VAL A 72 2.57 9.55 11.61
N GLY A 73 3.58 9.72 10.74
CA GLY A 73 3.97 8.71 9.76
C GLY A 73 4.49 7.43 10.40
N LEU A 74 4.40 6.33 9.65
CA LEU A 74 4.94 5.04 10.06
C LEU A 74 6.44 4.94 9.75
N PRO A 75 7.30 4.66 10.74
CA PRO A 75 8.72 4.43 10.50
C PRO A 75 8.99 3.03 9.92
N PRO A 76 10.04 2.84 9.10
CA PRO A 76 10.35 1.60 8.40
C PRO A 76 10.49 0.41 9.35
N ILE A 77 9.91 -0.74 8.97
CA ILE A 77 10.00 -2.01 9.68
C ILE A 77 10.79 -3.04 8.87
N ARG A 78 11.23 -4.13 9.51
CA ARG A 78 12.13 -5.12 8.91
C ARG A 78 11.51 -5.82 7.68
N GLY A 79 12.32 -5.95 6.64
CA GLY A 79 12.07 -6.73 5.43
C GLY A 79 11.55 -5.87 4.28
N THR A 80 12.16 -6.00 3.10
CA THR A 80 11.97 -5.10 1.94
C THR A 80 10.51 -4.90 1.55
N LYS A 81 9.72 -5.98 1.47
CA LYS A 81 8.28 -5.91 1.17
C LYS A 81 7.51 -5.14 2.26
N SER A 82 7.85 -5.36 3.52
CA SER A 82 7.25 -4.66 4.67
C SER A 82 7.61 -3.17 4.65
N THR A 83 8.87 -2.82 4.41
CA THR A 83 9.33 -1.43 4.25
C THR A 83 8.59 -0.72 3.12
N ALA A 84 8.49 -1.34 1.93
CA ALA A 84 7.77 -0.78 0.78
C ALA A 84 6.26 -0.62 1.04
N ASN A 85 5.63 -1.58 1.73
CA ASN A 85 4.22 -1.47 2.13
C ASN A 85 4.00 -0.32 3.12
N VAL A 86 4.93 -0.09 4.06
CA VAL A 86 4.87 1.03 5.01
C VAL A 86 5.06 2.37 4.31
N GLN A 87 5.96 2.47 3.34
CA GLN A 87 6.14 3.67 2.53
C GLN A 87 4.86 4.02 1.77
N TYR A 88 4.27 3.05 1.06
CA TYR A 88 3.00 3.20 0.37
C TYR A 88 1.85 3.65 1.30
N LEU A 89 1.80 3.14 2.54
CA LEU A 89 0.82 3.60 3.54
C LEU A 89 1.07 5.07 3.95
N ASN A 90 2.33 5.48 4.10
CA ASN A 90 2.69 6.87 4.38
C ASN A 90 2.31 7.82 3.26
N ASP A 91 2.42 7.40 2.00
CA ASP A 91 2.03 8.22 0.84
C ASP A 91 0.51 8.51 0.88
N LEU A 92 -0.31 7.49 1.19
CA LEU A 92 -1.75 7.67 1.42
C LEU A 92 -2.03 8.57 2.63
N PHE A 93 -1.37 8.32 3.78
CA PHE A 93 -1.57 9.14 4.98
C PHE A 93 -1.21 10.60 4.75
N ARG A 94 -0.12 10.89 4.04
CA ARG A 94 0.33 12.24 3.70
C ARG A 94 -0.67 12.94 2.80
N ALA A 95 -1.07 12.32 1.70
CA ALA A 95 -2.02 12.90 0.75
C ALA A 95 -3.38 13.24 1.41
N HIS A 96 -3.89 12.33 2.26
CA HIS A 96 -5.13 12.57 3.01
C HIS A 96 -4.97 13.63 4.12
N ALA A 97 -3.83 13.67 4.81
CA ALA A 97 -3.52 14.70 5.81
C ALA A 97 -3.45 16.10 5.18
N GLU A 98 -2.76 16.23 4.04
CA GLU A 98 -2.63 17.46 3.26
C GLU A 98 -4.00 17.94 2.75
N LYS A 99 -4.78 17.06 2.11
CA LYS A 99 -6.17 17.31 1.68
C LYS A 99 -7.05 17.80 2.83
N ALA A 100 -6.88 17.26 4.03
CA ALA A 100 -7.65 17.66 5.21
C ALA A 100 -7.08 18.90 5.93
N GLY A 101 -5.98 19.49 5.46
CA GLY A 101 -5.32 20.64 6.08
C GLY A 101 -4.79 20.34 7.49
N ILE A 102 -4.26 19.14 7.72
CA ILE A 102 -3.62 18.74 8.98
C ILE A 102 -2.13 18.41 8.75
N THR A 103 -1.32 18.52 9.79
CA THR A 103 0.13 18.25 9.66
C THR A 103 0.39 16.75 9.62
N PHE A 104 1.03 16.27 8.55
CA PHE A 104 1.70 14.97 8.54
C PHE A 104 3.10 15.11 9.14
N VAL A 105 3.37 14.41 10.24
CA VAL A 105 4.69 14.37 10.90
C VAL A 105 5.51 13.26 10.26
N ASP A 106 6.46 13.63 9.42
CA ASP A 106 7.38 12.69 8.80
C ASP A 106 8.50 12.29 9.77
N VAL A 107 8.65 10.98 9.94
CA VAL A 107 9.60 10.36 10.87
C VAL A 107 10.55 9.40 10.16
N TRP A 108 10.42 9.20 8.85
CA TRP A 108 11.08 8.12 8.11
C TRP A 108 12.60 8.16 8.25
N ASP A 109 13.20 9.32 7.97
CA ASP A 109 14.65 9.55 8.00
C ASP A 109 15.27 9.34 9.40
N GLY A 110 14.45 9.36 10.46
CA GLY A 110 14.88 9.04 11.82
C GLY A 110 15.20 7.57 12.05
N PHE A 111 14.81 6.66 11.15
CA PHE A 111 14.87 5.20 11.37
C PHE A 111 15.42 4.40 10.19
N VAL A 112 16.08 5.07 9.25
CA VAL A 112 16.85 4.46 8.16
C VAL A 112 18.36 4.56 8.41
N ASP A 113 19.13 3.77 7.65
CA ASP A 113 20.56 3.99 7.44
C ASP A 113 20.83 5.03 6.32
N GLU A 114 22.11 5.32 6.06
CA GLU A 114 22.57 6.25 5.01
C GLU A 114 22.11 5.85 3.60
N GLY A 115 21.75 4.57 3.38
CA GLY A 115 21.20 4.06 2.14
C GLY A 115 19.66 4.09 2.07
N GLY A 116 18.99 4.73 3.04
CA GLY A 116 17.53 4.81 3.12
C GLY A 116 16.85 3.49 3.52
N LYS A 117 17.60 2.50 4.04
CA LYS A 117 17.08 1.16 4.36
C LYS A 117 16.78 1.03 5.85
N TYR A 118 15.87 0.10 6.18
CA TYR A 118 15.57 -0.27 7.55
C TYR A 118 16.83 -0.59 8.36
N THR A 119 16.99 0.04 9.53
CA THR A 119 18.01 -0.33 10.51
C THR A 119 17.43 -0.69 11.88
N THR A 120 18.13 -1.58 12.60
CA THR A 120 17.82 -1.91 14.01
C THR A 120 18.57 -1.01 14.99
N PHE A 121 19.66 -0.36 14.54
CA PHE A 121 20.54 0.51 15.33
C PHE A 121 20.75 1.85 14.62
N GLY A 122 20.89 2.93 15.39
CA GLY A 122 21.19 4.24 14.84
C GLY A 122 21.33 5.27 15.97
N PRO A 123 21.64 6.53 15.64
CA PRO A 123 21.65 7.60 16.63
C PRO A 123 20.28 7.70 17.30
N ASP A 124 20.23 7.80 18.61
CA ASP A 124 19.04 8.22 19.34
C ASP A 124 18.87 9.76 19.27
N PHE A 125 18.02 10.35 20.11
CA PHE A 125 17.81 11.81 20.12
C PHE A 125 19.01 12.59 20.70
N GLU A 126 19.95 11.93 21.37
CA GLU A 126 21.19 12.50 21.89
C GLU A 126 22.37 12.28 20.91
N GLY A 127 22.10 11.70 19.74
CA GLY A 127 23.10 11.35 18.73
C GLY A 127 23.87 10.05 19.02
N GLN A 128 23.59 9.35 20.13
CA GLN A 128 24.32 8.14 20.50
C GLN A 128 23.80 6.93 19.74
N THR A 129 24.69 6.11 19.16
CA THR A 129 24.28 4.87 18.49
C THR A 129 23.68 3.89 19.51
N ARG A 130 22.36 3.71 19.45
CA ARG A 130 21.59 2.78 20.29
C ARG A 130 20.82 1.78 19.44
N ARG A 131 20.38 0.69 20.06
CA ARG A 131 19.35 -0.18 19.49
C ARG A 131 18.01 0.55 19.51
N LEU A 132 17.43 0.83 18.34
CA LEU A 132 16.16 1.54 18.21
C LEU A 132 14.98 0.55 18.13
N ARG A 133 15.13 -0.59 17.44
CA ARG A 133 14.06 -1.59 17.26
C ARG A 133 14.26 -2.86 18.12
N SER A 134 13.15 -3.48 18.50
CA SER A 134 13.09 -4.75 19.23
C SER A 134 13.58 -5.96 18.40
N GLY A 135 13.50 -7.16 18.98
CA GLY A 135 13.89 -8.41 18.30
C GLY A 135 13.12 -8.63 16.99
N ASP A 136 11.81 -8.37 17.01
CA ASP A 136 10.88 -8.46 15.88
C ASP A 136 11.17 -7.51 14.70
N GLY A 137 11.86 -6.38 14.94
CA GLY A 137 12.06 -5.34 13.92
C GLY A 137 10.83 -4.51 13.59
N VAL A 138 9.80 -4.57 14.45
CA VAL A 138 8.54 -3.83 14.35
C VAL A 138 8.36 -2.92 15.56
N HIS A 139 8.56 -3.42 16.79
CA HIS A 139 8.42 -2.60 17.99
C HIS A 139 9.68 -1.77 18.28
N PHE A 140 9.51 -0.70 19.06
CA PHE A 140 10.60 0.15 19.51
C PHE A 140 11.16 -0.28 20.87
N THR A 141 12.46 -0.04 21.06
CA THR A 141 13.07 0.02 22.40
C THR A 141 12.72 1.35 23.08
N LYS A 142 13.05 1.50 24.38
CA LYS A 142 12.93 2.79 25.09
C LYS A 142 13.72 3.93 24.41
N SER A 143 14.84 3.66 23.74
CA SER A 143 15.57 4.69 22.98
C SER A 143 14.91 5.00 21.63
N GLY A 144 14.41 3.99 20.92
CA GLY A 144 13.64 4.20 19.68
C GLY A 144 12.36 5.01 19.90
N ALA A 145 11.61 4.69 20.95
CA ALA A 145 10.39 5.42 21.31
C ALA A 145 10.67 6.88 21.71
N ARG A 146 11.78 7.15 22.43
CA ARG A 146 12.21 8.53 22.73
C ARG A 146 12.65 9.30 21.48
N LYS A 147 13.33 8.65 20.53
CA LYS A 147 13.64 9.28 19.24
C LYS A 147 12.37 9.64 18.46
N LEU A 148 11.38 8.75 18.42
CA LEU A 148 10.10 9.03 17.76
C LEU A 148 9.39 10.22 18.43
N ALA A 149 9.33 10.23 19.76
CA ALA A 149 8.72 11.33 20.52
C ALA A 149 9.40 12.68 20.23
N HIS A 150 10.73 12.71 20.06
CA HIS A 150 11.46 13.93 19.73
C HIS A 150 11.12 14.49 18.33
N TYR A 151 10.90 13.62 17.33
CA TYR A 151 10.42 14.07 16.01
C TYR A 151 9.02 14.69 16.10
N VAL A 152 8.10 14.06 16.84
CA VAL A 152 6.75 14.59 17.07
C VAL A 152 6.80 15.90 17.86
N GLU A 153 7.67 15.99 18.86
CA GLU A 153 7.87 17.19 19.69
C GLU A 153 8.31 18.40 18.85
N ARG A 154 9.24 18.21 17.90
CA ARG A 154 9.70 19.28 16.99
C ARG A 154 8.53 19.91 16.24
N ASP A 155 7.70 19.09 15.62
CA ASP A 155 6.61 19.58 14.77
C ASP A 155 5.43 20.10 15.61
N LEU A 156 5.19 19.52 16.79
CA LEU A 156 4.25 20.05 17.79
C LEU A 156 4.69 21.43 18.31
N ARG A 157 5.97 21.62 18.61
CA ARG A 157 6.52 22.93 19.03
C ARG A 157 6.34 23.97 17.94
N ARG A 158 6.67 23.65 16.68
CA ARG A 158 6.46 24.52 15.52
C ARG A 158 4.99 24.90 15.36
N PHE A 159 4.08 23.93 15.51
CA PHE A 159 2.64 24.18 15.48
C PHE A 159 2.19 25.13 16.60
N MET A 160 2.64 24.91 17.84
CA MET A 160 2.28 25.77 18.98
C MET A 160 2.81 27.20 18.82
N SER A 161 4.06 27.38 18.36
CA SER A 161 4.64 28.71 18.11
C SER A 161 3.90 29.47 17.02
N ASN A 162 3.51 28.81 15.92
CA ASN A 162 2.74 29.42 14.85
C ASN A 162 1.31 29.82 15.25
N ARG A 163 0.83 29.39 16.41
CA ARG A 163 -0.53 29.65 16.94
C ARG A 163 -0.55 30.64 18.11
N ALA A 164 0.62 31.16 18.49
CA ALA A 164 0.80 32.17 19.53
C ALA A 164 0.96 33.59 18.95
N LEU A 165 0.60 33.75 17.67
CA LEU A 165 0.52 34.99 16.89
C LEU A 165 -0.89 35.08 16.29
#